data_AF-A0A699TK16-F1
#
_entry.id   AF-A0A699TK16-F1
#
_cell.length_a   1.000
_cell.length_b   1.000
_cell.length_c   1.000
_cell.angle_alpha   90.00
_cell.angle_beta   90.00
_cell.angle_gamma   90.00
#
_symmetry.space_group_name_H-M   'P 1'
#
loop_
_entity.id
_entity.type
_entity.pdbx_description
1 polymer ?
#
loop_
_entity_poly.entity_id
_entity_poly.type
_entity_poly.pdbx_seq_one_letter_code
_entity_poly.pdbx_strand_id
1 'polypeptide(L)' 'MKKIETELWNLEVQEESDRVERYIGGLPDLIHGSVVALKPKTMQEATEMATGLMDKKIRTYAKRQAANKRKFEDTSR' A
#
# COMPACT_ATOMS: atom_id res chain seq x y z
N MET A 1 11.49 -29.50 -24.27
CA MET A 1 11.21 -29.24 -22.83
C MET A 1 11.32 -27.76 -22.49
N LYS A 2 12.43 -27.06 -22.77
CA LYS A 2 12.61 -25.62 -22.46
C LYS A 2 11.48 -24.66 -22.92
N LYS A 3 10.80 -24.97 -24.04
CA LYS A 3 9.70 -24.14 -24.56
C LYS A 3 8.46 -24.14 -23.66
N ILE A 4 8.10 -25.30 -23.09
CA ILE A 4 6.90 -25.43 -22.25
C ILE A 4 7.12 -24.74 -20.90
N GLU A 5 8.33 -24.84 -20.34
CA GLU A 5 8.70 -24.18 -19.07
C GLU A 5 8.62 -22.65 -19.16
N THR A 6 9.05 -22.08 -20.29
CA THR A 6 9.01 -20.62 -20.50
C THR A 6 7.58 -20.10 -20.73
N GLU A 7 6.74 -20.87 -21.42
CA GLU A 7 5.31 -20.55 -21.59
C GLU A 7 4.55 -20.58 -20.25
N LEU A 8 4.81 -21.58 -19.40
CA LEU A 8 4.22 -21.66 -18.05
C LEU A 8 4.63 -20.48 -17.17
N TRP A 9 5.92 -20.14 -17.17
CA TRP A 9 6.43 -19.01 -16.36
C TRP A 9 5.82 -17.67 -16.80
N ASN A 10 5.67 -17.43 -18.10
CA ASN A 10 5.05 -16.22 -18.62
C ASN A 10 3.56 -16.11 -18.25
N LEU A 11 2.84 -17.24 -18.28
CA LEU A 11 1.43 -17.28 -17.91
C LEU A 11 1.22 -16.90 -16.43
N GLU A 12 2.05 -17.44 -15.54
CA GLU A 12 1.95 -17.16 -14.11
C GLU A 12 2.33 -15.71 -13.77
N VAL A 13 3.35 -15.16 -14.44
CA VAL A 13 3.70 -13.73 -14.32
C VAL A 13 2.56 -12.83 -14.80
N GLN A 14 1.86 -13.22 -15.88
CA GLN A 14 0.74 -12.45 -16.40
C GLN A 14 -0.46 -12.48 -15.46
N GLU A 15 -0.82 -13.66 -14.93
CA GLU A 15 -1.91 -13.77 -13.95
C GLU A 15 -1.63 -12.95 -12.69
N GLU A 16 -0.40 -12.99 -12.16
CA GLU A 16 -0.05 -12.21 -10.97
C GLU A 16 -0.09 -10.71 -11.25
N SER A 17 0.36 -10.27 -12.43
CA SER A 17 0.26 -8.86 -12.85
C SER A 17 -1.19 -8.39 -12.90
N ASP A 18 -2.08 -9.17 -13.51
CA ASP A 18 -3.51 -8.85 -13.59
C ASP A 18 -4.16 -8.76 -12.20
N ARG A 19 -3.77 -9.65 -11.28
CA ARG A 19 -4.22 -9.62 -9.88
C ARG A 19 -3.77 -8.35 -9.16
N VAL A 20 -2.50 -7.96 -9.34
CA VAL A 20 -1.94 -6.75 -8.76
C VAL A 20 -2.65 -5.50 -9.29
N GLU A 21 -2.87 -5.39 -10.59
CA GLU A 21 -3.58 -4.25 -11.18
C GLU A 21 -5.00 -4.11 -10.66
N ARG A 22 -5.74 -5.23 -10.57
CA ARG A 22 -7.09 -5.24 -9.99
C ARG A 22 -7.10 -4.82 -8.52
N TYR A 23 -6.11 -5.24 -7.74
CA TYR A 23 -5.97 -4.83 -6.34
C TYR A 23 -5.72 -3.32 -6.23
N ILE A 24 -4.76 -2.79 -7.01
CA ILE A 24 -4.44 -1.36 -7.03
C ILE A 24 -5.67 -0.54 -7.42
N GLY A 25 -6.41 -0.97 -8.45
CA GLY A 25 -7.61 -0.28 -8.91
C GLY A 25 -8.74 -0.19 -7.87
N GLY A 26 -8.71 -1.04 -6.84
CA GLY A 26 -9.66 -1.00 -5.71
C GLY A 26 -9.19 -0.14 -4.52
N LEU A 27 -8.00 0.46 -4.57
CA LEU A 27 -7.45 1.22 -3.45
C LEU A 27 -8.08 2.61 -3.32
N PRO A 28 -8.25 3.13 -2.08
CA PRO A 28 -8.63 4.52 -1.87
C PRO A 28 -7.61 5.49 -2.50
N ASP A 29 -8.11 6.58 -3.10
CA ASP A 29 -7.29 7.63 -3.74
C ASP A 29 -6.12 8.11 -2.87
N LEU A 30 -6.34 8.12 -1.56
CA LEU A 30 -5.38 8.53 -0.54
C LEU A 30 -4.04 7.76 -0.59
N ILE A 31 -4.07 6.51 -1.03
CA ILE A 31 -2.91 5.62 -1.11
C ILE A 31 -2.66 5.10 -2.53
N HIS A 32 -3.68 5.13 -3.41
CA HIS A 32 -3.60 4.66 -4.79
C HIS A 32 -2.38 5.23 -5.53
N GLY A 33 -2.23 6.56 -5.56
CA GLY A 33 -1.10 7.19 -6.26
C GLY A 33 0.28 6.81 -5.72
N SER A 34 0.38 6.56 -4.40
CA SER A 34 1.64 6.12 -3.79
C SER A 34 1.96 4.66 -4.12
N VAL A 35 0.96 3.78 -4.14
CA VAL A 35 1.16 2.36 -4.51
C VAL A 35 1.49 2.22 -6.01
N VAL A 36 0.79 2.95 -6.88
CA VAL A 36 1.08 2.99 -8.33
C VAL A 36 2.51 3.42 -8.61
N ALA A 37 2.99 4.45 -7.89
CA ALA A 37 4.36 4.95 -8.07
C ALA A 37 5.44 3.92 -7.68
N LEU A 38 5.14 3.03 -6.73
CA LEU A 38 6.06 2.00 -6.26
C LEU A 38 6.06 0.74 -7.14
N LYS A 39 5.07 0.58 -8.04
CA LYS A 39 4.99 -0.50 -9.03
C LYS A 39 5.21 -1.91 -8.43
N PRO A 40 4.33 -2.37 -7.52
CA PRO A 40 4.40 -3.74 -6.99
C PRO A 40 4.38 -4.76 -8.13
N LYS A 41 5.16 -5.82 -7.97
CA LYS A 41 5.17 -6.97 -8.88
C LYS A 41 4.36 -8.15 -8.36
N THR A 42 4.09 -8.17 -7.06
CA THR A 42 3.33 -9.23 -6.40
C THR A 42 2.20 -8.67 -5.57
N MET A 43 1.20 -9.50 -5.32
CA MET A 43 0.08 -9.18 -4.44
C MET A 43 0.53 -8.86 -3.02
N GLN A 44 1.57 -9.55 -2.54
CA GLN A 44 2.13 -9.31 -1.21
C GLN A 44 2.75 -7.92 -1.11
N GLU A 45 3.59 -7.53 -2.08
CA GLU A 45 4.19 -6.20 -2.13
C GLU A 45 3.11 -5.11 -2.16
N ALA A 46 2.10 -5.25 -3.01
CA ALA A 46 1.00 -4.29 -3.10
C ALA A 46 0.26 -4.14 -1.76
N THR A 47 0.03 -5.26 -1.07
CA THR A 47 -0.63 -5.28 0.23
C THR A 47 0.21 -4.61 1.31
N GLU A 48 1.49 -4.97 1.43
CA GLU A 48 2.42 -4.41 2.42
C GLU A 48 2.61 -2.90 2.24
N MET A 49 2.67 -2.43 0.99
CA MET A 49 2.71 -0.99 0.71
C MET A 49 1.45 -0.28 1.16
N ALA A 50 0.27 -0.82 0.82
CA ALA A 50 -1.01 -0.23 1.19
C ALA A 50 -1.17 -0.11 2.72
N THR A 51 -0.88 -1.19 3.48
CA THR A 51 -0.92 -1.17 4.95
C THR A 51 0.15 -0.28 5.55
N GLY A 52 1.39 -0.32 5.03
CA GLY A 52 2.47 0.55 5.50
C GLY A 52 2.14 2.05 5.37
N LEU A 53 1.49 2.44 4.27
CA LEU A 53 1.04 3.81 4.04
C LEU A 53 -0.09 4.22 5.01
N MET A 54 -1.05 3.33 5.23
CA MET A 54 -2.14 3.55 6.19
C MET A 54 -1.61 3.70 7.62
N ASP A 55 -0.75 2.80 8.06
CA ASP A 55 -0.15 2.81 9.41
C ASP A 55 0.65 4.09 9.65
N LYS A 56 1.43 4.52 8.67
CA LYS A 56 2.21 5.78 8.76
C LYS A 56 1.28 6.98 8.95
N LYS A 57 0.15 7.04 8.24
CA LYS A 57 -0.84 8.12 8.39
C LYS A 57 -1.51 8.08 9.76
N ILE A 58 -1.93 6.91 10.23
CA ILE A 58 -2.55 6.73 11.55
C ILE A 58 -1.59 7.18 12.65
N ARG A 59 -0.33 6.72 12.61
CA ARG A 59 0.70 7.14 13.58
C ARG A 59 0.93 8.66 13.57
N THR A 60 0.91 9.29 12.40
CA THR A 60 1.07 10.74 12.28
C THR A 60 -0.10 11.50 12.91
N TYR A 61 -1.33 11.04 12.67
CA TYR A 61 -2.52 11.62 13.26
C TYR A 61 -2.54 11.47 14.78
N ALA A 62 -2.22 10.27 15.30
CA ALA A 62 -2.13 10.02 16.73
C ALA A 62 -1.11 10.93 17.43
N LYS A 63 0.07 11.15 16.82
CA LYS A 63 1.09 12.08 17.34
C LYS A 63 0.57 13.53 17.41
N ARG A 64 -0.13 13.99 16.36
CA ARG A 64 -0.71 15.34 16.33
C ARG A 64 -1.82 15.52 17.36
N GLN A 65 -2.71 14.55 17.48
CA GLN A 65 -3.75 14.50 18.52
C GLN A 65 -3.14 14.61 19.93
N ALA A 66 -2.13 13.81 20.24
CA ALA A 66 -1.45 13.85 21.53
C ALA A 66 -0.79 15.23 21.80
N ALA A 67 -0.16 15.82 20.79
CA ALA A 67 0.44 17.15 20.90
C ALA A 67 -0.62 18.24 21.14
N ASN A 68 -1.74 18.21 20.42
CA ASN A 68 -2.83 19.17 20.58
C ASN A 68 -3.50 19.06 21.95
N LYS A 69 -3.71 17.84 22.45
CA LYS A 69 -4.26 17.61 23.80
C LYS A 69 -3.39 18.27 24.87
N ARG A 70 -2.06 18.08 24.82
CA ARG A 70 -1.13 18.73 25.76
C ARG A 70 -1.21 20.24 25.71
N LYS A 71 -1.29 20.83 24.51
CA LYS A 71 -1.43 22.30 24.35
C LYS A 71 -2.74 22.82 24.94
N PHE A 72 -3.84 22.09 24.77
CA PHE A 72 -5.14 22.46 25.31
C PHE A 72 -5.14 22.43 26.85
N GLU A 73 -4.55 21.39 27.45
CA GLU A 73 -4.40 21.29 28.91
C GLU A 73 -3.52 22.42 29.48
N ASP A 74 -2.46 22.81 28.78
CA ASP A 74 -1.55 23.90 29.18
C ASP A 74 -2.21 25.29 29.08
N THR A 75 -3.06 25.50 28.07
CA THR A 75 -3.81 26.77 27.89
C THR A 75 -5.07 26.88 28.74
N SER A 76 -5.55 25.77 29.30
CA SER A 76 -6.71 25.74 30.19
C SER A 76 -6.35 25.93 31.68
N ARG A 77 -5.07 26.11 31.99
CA ARG A 77 -4.55 26.27 33.36
C ARG A 77 -4.24 27.72 33.69
#